data_AF-A0A0N5D297-F1
#
_entry.id   AF-A0A0N5D297-F1
#
_cell.length_a   1.000
_cell.length_b   1.000
_cell.length_c   1.000
_cell.angle_alpha   90.00
_cell.angle_beta   90.00
_cell.angle_gamma   90.00
#
_symmetry.space_group_name_H-M   'P 1'
#
loop_
_entity.id
_entity.type
_entity.pdbx_description
1 polymer ?
#
loop_
_entity_poly.entity_id
_entity_poly.type
_entity_poly.pdbx_seq_one_letter_code
_entity_poly.pdbx_strand_id
1 'polypeptide(L)'
;MLQFSETSTKVKLPENYECYKCAIRAIQTTMMAGKSQTFYSCADVNIVSEILDGDTCLGNGLRNNGICECIPQMFGNNCQYQYDCINNANCNNYGQCISFPKEALKIKQCFCQRGYFGKNCLQESKSFTDDSEFIPSLYQLREVGKDKDKIYWRILQVLFYLNFS
;
A
#
# COMPACT_ATOMS: atom_id res chain seq x y z
N MET A 1 -14.78 -28.05 16.31
CA MET A 1 -13.52 -27.65 15.65
C MET A 1 -13.28 -26.20 16.02
N LEU A 2 -12.41 -25.94 16.99
CA LEU A 2 -12.15 -24.58 17.47
C LEU A 2 -11.04 -23.97 16.61
N GLN A 3 -11.42 -22.97 15.84
CA GLN A 3 -10.54 -22.19 14.97
C GLN A 3 -9.96 -21.06 15.84
N PHE A 4 -8.68 -21.16 16.20
CA PHE A 4 -7.97 -20.05 16.83
C PHE A 4 -7.29 -19.25 15.72
N SER A 5 -7.74 -18.00 15.51
CA SER A 5 -7.02 -17.00 14.73
C SER A 5 -6.24 -16.09 15.67
N GLU A 6 -5.09 -16.53 16.17
CA GLU A 6 -4.16 -15.59 16.80
C GLU A 6 -3.53 -14.72 15.71
N THR A 7 -3.97 -13.46 15.61
CA THR A 7 -3.39 -12.46 14.70
C THR A 7 -2.27 -11.65 15.35
N SER A 8 -2.01 -11.86 16.65
CA SER A 8 -0.95 -11.19 17.39
C SER A 8 -0.46 -12.03 18.57
N THR A 9 0.86 -12.15 18.73
CA THR A 9 1.52 -12.72 19.91
C THR A 9 2.34 -11.64 20.59
N LYS A 10 2.24 -11.53 21.91
CA LYS A 10 3.08 -10.60 22.70
C LYS A 10 4.37 -11.29 23.11
N VAL A 11 5.51 -10.72 22.73
CA VAL A 11 6.84 -11.17 23.16
C VAL A 11 7.31 -10.25 24.28
N LYS A 12 7.77 -10.84 25.40
CA LYS A 12 8.40 -10.08 26.49
C LYS A 12 9.91 -10.10 26.31
N LEU A 13 10.52 -8.92 26.35
CA LEU A 13 11.97 -8.77 26.41
C LEU A 13 12.44 -8.88 27.87
N PRO A 14 13.73 -9.23 28.10
CA PRO A 14 14.32 -9.17 29.44
C PRO A 14 14.13 -7.80 30.08
N GLU A 15 14.06 -7.76 31.41
CA GLU A 15 13.97 -6.48 32.14
C GLU A 15 15.20 -5.62 31.84
N ASN A 16 14.98 -4.32 31.64
CA ASN A 16 16.00 -3.32 31.29
C ASN A 16 16.78 -3.64 30.01
N TYR A 17 16.23 -4.44 29.10
CA TYR A 17 16.83 -4.67 27.80
C TYR A 17 16.73 -3.41 26.94
N GLU A 18 17.87 -2.78 26.66
CA GLU A 18 17.99 -1.71 25.68
C GLU A 18 18.85 -2.14 24.48
N CYS A 19 18.49 -1.63 23.31
CA CYS A 19 19.07 -2.01 22.05
C CYS A 19 18.94 -0.85 21.06
N TYR A 20 20.07 -0.26 20.66
CA TYR A 20 20.10 0.86 19.72
C TYR A 20 20.62 0.39 18.36
N LYS A 21 19.94 0.77 17.27
CA LYS A 21 20.26 0.37 15.88
C LYS A 21 20.41 -1.15 15.71
N CYS A 22 19.43 -1.91 16.19
CA CYS A 22 19.44 -3.36 16.06
C CYS A 22 18.27 -3.86 15.22
N ALA A 23 18.33 -5.13 14.82
CA ALA A 23 17.29 -5.75 14.01
C ALA A 23 16.56 -6.86 14.79
N ILE A 24 15.23 -6.82 14.80
CA ILE A 24 14.42 -7.96 15.24
C ILE A 24 14.14 -8.82 14.03
N ARG A 25 14.38 -10.14 14.16
CA ARG A 25 13.98 -11.15 13.19
C ARG A 25 12.91 -12.05 13.77
N ALA A 26 11.70 -11.96 13.25
CA ALA A 26 10.62 -12.89 13.53
C ALA A 26 10.69 -14.08 12.57
N ILE A 27 10.58 -15.29 13.10
CA ILE A 27 10.60 -16.54 12.34
C ILE A 27 9.30 -17.28 12.65
N GLN A 28 8.50 -17.54 11.63
CA GLN A 28 7.27 -18.33 11.76
C GLN A 28 7.38 -19.56 10.87
N THR A 29 7.14 -20.74 11.42
CA THR A 29 7.07 -21.98 10.63
C THR A 29 5.65 -22.51 10.68
N THR A 30 5.07 -22.76 9.51
CA THR A 30 3.72 -23.33 9.38
C THR A 30 3.78 -24.59 8.52
N MET A 31 2.80 -25.47 8.71
CA MET A 31 2.61 -26.62 7.83
C MET A 31 1.53 -26.25 6.81
N MET A 32 1.92 -26.12 5.54
CA MET A 32 0.99 -25.89 4.43
C MET A 32 1.09 -27.04 3.44
N ALA A 33 -0.05 -27.69 3.16
CA ALA A 33 -0.15 -28.82 2.23
C ALA A 33 0.88 -29.96 2.49
N GLY A 34 1.14 -30.28 3.76
CA GLY A 34 2.06 -31.36 4.14
C GLY A 34 3.55 -31.03 4.05
N LYS A 35 3.90 -29.78 3.72
CA LYS A 35 5.29 -29.27 3.76
C LYS A 35 5.43 -28.20 4.85
N SER A 36 6.56 -28.22 5.55
CA SER A 36 6.92 -27.12 6.44
C SER A 36 7.40 -25.93 5.60
N GLN A 37 6.82 -24.76 5.85
CA GLN A 37 7.21 -23.52 5.22
C GLN A 37 7.56 -22.49 6.30
N THR A 38 8.75 -21.91 6.18
CA THR A 38 9.26 -20.91 7.12
C THR A 38 9.20 -19.53 6.50
N PHE A 39 8.65 -18.59 7.25
CA PHE A 39 8.54 -17.18 6.93
C PHE A 39 9.48 -16.39 7.83
N TYR A 40 10.11 -15.37 7.25
CA TYR A 40 10.99 -14.45 7.96
C TYR A 40 10.43 -13.04 7.81
N SER A 41 10.42 -12.30 8.91
CA SER A 41 10.18 -10.86 8.92
C SER A 41 11.29 -10.19 9.71
N CYS A 42 11.83 -9.10 9.20
CA CYS A 42 12.90 -8.34 9.84
C CYS A 42 12.46 -6.88 10.00
N ALA A 43 12.86 -6.26 11.11
CA ALA A 43 12.64 -4.84 11.33
C ALA A 43 13.84 -4.24 12.08
N ASP A 44 14.36 -3.11 11.61
CA ASP A 44 15.30 -2.30 12.37
C ASP A 44 14.54 -1.56 13.47
N VAL A 45 15.02 -1.67 14.70
CA VAL A 45 14.35 -1.13 15.89
C VAL A 45 15.35 -0.43 16.82
N ASN A 46 14.81 0.47 17.61
CA ASN A 46 15.44 0.97 18.82
C ASN A 46 14.53 0.57 19.99
N ILE A 47 15.05 -0.21 20.93
CA ILE A 47 14.40 -0.56 22.18
C ILE A 47 15.11 0.26 23.25
N VAL A 48 14.49 1.35 23.67
CA VAL A 48 15.08 2.32 24.59
C VAL A 48 14.02 2.76 25.58
N SER A 49 14.43 3.09 26.80
CA SER A 49 13.54 3.65 27.83
C SER A 49 12.95 5.00 27.42
N GLU A 50 13.71 5.81 26.69
CA GLU A 50 13.30 7.11 26.16
C GLU A 50 13.76 7.30 24.72
N ILE A 51 12.90 7.90 23.88
CA ILE A 51 13.25 8.26 22.50
C ILE A 51 13.79 9.69 22.51
N LEU A 52 15.08 9.85 22.23
CA LEU A 52 15.73 11.16 22.15
C LEU A 52 15.14 12.03 21.03
N ASP A 53 15.16 13.34 21.25
CA ASP A 53 14.89 14.33 20.21
C ASP A 53 15.93 14.25 19.07
N GLY A 54 15.59 14.80 17.91
CA GLY A 54 16.41 14.74 16.69
C GLY A 54 15.86 13.75 15.65
N ASP A 55 16.76 13.09 14.91
CA ASP A 55 16.39 12.18 13.81
C ASP A 55 15.95 10.80 14.32
N THR A 56 14.84 10.78 15.05
CA THR A 56 14.19 9.57 15.59
C THR A 56 12.78 9.37 15.04
N CYS A 57 12.49 10.00 13.90
CA CYS A 57 11.22 9.94 13.16
C CYS A 57 11.39 9.19 11.83
N LEU A 58 12.18 8.11 11.85
CA LEU A 58 12.44 7.22 10.71
C LEU A 58 13.06 7.93 9.49
N GLY A 59 13.85 8.99 9.69
CA GLY A 59 14.39 9.82 8.60
C GLY A 59 13.35 10.67 7.87
N ASN A 60 12.09 10.65 8.33
CA ASN A 60 10.95 11.32 7.71
C ASN A 60 10.50 12.56 8.50
N GLY A 61 11.35 13.08 9.38
CA GLY A 61 11.04 14.22 10.23
C GLY A 61 12.04 14.40 11.35
N LEU A 62 11.79 15.40 12.21
CA LEU A 62 12.59 15.66 13.40
C LEU A 62 11.70 15.58 14.63
N ARG A 63 12.20 14.95 15.69
CA ARG A 63 11.51 14.88 16.98
C ARG A 63 11.92 16.08 17.83
N ASN A 64 10.93 16.85 18.28
CA ASN A 64 11.09 17.95 19.21
C ASN A 64 10.12 17.76 20.39
N ASN A 65 10.63 17.79 21.61
CA ASN A 65 9.85 17.58 22.84
C ASN A 65 9.02 16.28 22.78
N GLY A 66 9.60 15.19 22.27
CA GLY A 66 8.93 13.90 22.17
C GLY A 66 7.92 13.77 21.01
N ILE A 67 7.68 14.81 20.22
CA ILE A 67 6.73 14.83 19.10
C ILE A 67 7.49 14.87 17.77
N CYS A 68 7.12 14.01 16.82
CA CYS A 68 7.67 14.07 15.47
C CYS A 68 7.01 15.15 14.61
N GLU A 69 7.82 16.07 14.10
CA GLU A 69 7.47 17.00 13.03
C GLU A 69 7.86 16.38 11.68
N CYS A 70 6.85 15.87 10.96
CA CYS A 70 7.07 15.14 9.71
C CYS A 70 7.38 16.07 8.53
N ILE A 71 8.25 15.60 7.63
CA ILE A 71 8.47 16.25 6.33
C ILE A 71 7.19 16.25 5.49
N PRO A 72 7.05 17.18 4.52
CA PRO A 72 5.89 17.20 3.64
C PRO A 72 5.68 15.82 3.00
N GLN A 73 4.43 15.34 3.02
CA GLN A 73 3.98 14.01 2.57
C GLN A 73 4.07 12.86 3.58
N MET A 74 4.77 13.03 4.71
CA MET A 74 4.84 12.02 5.77
C MET A 74 3.90 12.36 6.93
N PHE A 75 3.37 11.35 7.61
CA PHE A 75 2.44 11.53 8.73
C PHE A 75 2.44 10.36 9.70
N GLY A 76 1.71 10.53 10.81
CA GLY A 76 1.66 9.59 11.93
C GLY A 76 2.63 10.00 13.05
N ASN A 77 2.50 9.36 14.21
CA ASN A 77 3.25 9.74 15.41
C ASN A 77 4.77 9.65 15.26
N ASN A 78 5.26 8.84 14.32
CA ASN A 78 6.67 8.65 14.02
C ASN A 78 7.00 8.91 12.55
N CYS A 79 6.12 9.60 11.82
CA CYS A 79 6.26 9.83 10.37
C CYS A 79 6.39 8.54 9.56
N GLN A 80 5.71 7.48 10.01
CA GLN A 80 5.79 6.13 9.44
C GLN A 80 4.87 5.91 8.23
N TYR A 81 3.93 6.83 8.00
CA TYR A 81 2.99 6.73 6.89
C TYR A 81 3.27 7.83 5.86
N GLN A 82 3.00 7.51 4.61
CA GLN A 82 3.16 8.45 3.50
C GLN A 82 1.81 8.69 2.83
N TYR A 83 1.50 9.95 2.55
CA TYR A 83 0.39 10.32 1.68
C TYR A 83 0.75 10.03 0.21
N ASP A 84 -0.17 9.51 -0.59
CA ASP A 84 0.10 9.38 -2.03
C ASP A 84 0.20 10.77 -2.68
N CYS A 85 -0.54 11.76 -2.15
CA CYS A 85 -0.57 13.12 -2.63
C CYS A 85 -0.72 14.16 -1.51
N ILE A 86 -0.15 15.35 -1.72
CA ILE A 86 -0.37 16.51 -0.85
C ILE A 86 -1.51 17.36 -1.40
N ASN A 87 -1.50 17.58 -2.73
CA ASN A 87 -2.47 18.36 -3.48
C ASN A 87 -2.66 17.76 -4.90
N ASN A 88 -3.57 18.36 -5.69
CA ASN A 88 -3.89 17.86 -7.04
C ASN A 88 -2.69 17.84 -7.99
N ALA A 89 -1.69 18.72 -7.83
CA ALA A 89 -0.52 18.74 -8.68
C ALA A 89 0.35 17.47 -8.52
N ASN A 90 0.24 16.76 -7.39
CA ASN A 90 0.90 15.46 -7.21
C ASN A 90 0.20 14.33 -7.98
N CYS A 91 -1.03 14.52 -8.45
CA CYS A 91 -1.82 13.52 -9.17
C CYS A 91 -1.78 13.71 -10.68
N ASN A 92 -0.76 14.43 -11.18
CA ASN A 92 -0.66 14.86 -12.57
C ASN A 92 -1.89 15.71 -12.97
N ASN A 93 -2.03 16.06 -14.25
CA ASN A 93 -3.22 16.76 -14.76
C ASN A 93 -4.45 15.83 -14.88
N TYR A 94 -4.30 14.55 -14.54
CA TYR A 94 -5.28 13.49 -14.75
C TYR A 94 -5.85 12.92 -13.46
N GLY A 95 -5.73 13.63 -12.34
CA GLY A 95 -6.24 13.16 -11.06
C GLY A 95 -6.51 14.27 -10.05
N GLN A 96 -7.19 13.90 -8.98
CA GLN A 96 -7.47 14.77 -7.85
C GLN A 96 -6.97 14.14 -6.56
N CYS A 97 -6.41 14.95 -5.67
CA CYS A 97 -5.95 14.48 -4.38
C CYS A 97 -7.12 14.49 -3.39
N ILE A 98 -7.61 13.29 -3.06
CA ILE A 98 -8.77 13.12 -2.18
C ILE A 98 -8.29 12.70 -0.79
N SER A 99 -8.82 13.37 0.24
CA SER A 99 -8.61 12.98 1.63
C SER A 99 -9.74 12.05 2.07
N PHE A 100 -9.39 10.93 2.67
CA PHE A 100 -10.32 9.97 3.23
C PHE A 100 -10.34 10.12 4.76
N PRO A 101 -11.37 10.78 5.33
CA PRO A 101 -11.45 11.02 6.76
C PRO A 101 -12.03 9.84 7.55
N LYS A 102 -12.50 8.79 6.87
CA LYS A 102 -13.27 7.68 7.48
C LYS A 102 -12.40 6.49 7.92
N GLU A 103 -11.15 6.41 7.51
CA GLU A 103 -10.23 5.41 8.07
C GLU A 103 -9.62 5.92 9.39
N ALA A 104 -9.23 5.00 10.28
CA ALA A 104 -8.49 5.31 11.50
C ALA A 104 -7.17 6.09 11.24
N LEU A 105 -6.74 6.13 9.98
CA LEU A 105 -5.64 6.91 9.48
C LEU A 105 -6.20 7.94 8.48
N LYS A 106 -5.84 9.21 8.62
CA LYS A 106 -6.14 10.19 7.57
C LYS A 106 -5.28 9.82 6.37
N ILE A 107 -5.84 9.24 5.32
CA ILE A 107 -5.11 8.89 4.10
C ILE A 107 -5.46 9.92 3.01
N LYS A 108 -4.49 10.25 2.16
CA LYS A 108 -4.69 11.07 0.96
C LYS A 108 -4.24 10.27 -0.24
N GLN A 109 -5.13 10.10 -1.21
CA GLN A 109 -4.88 9.30 -2.41
C GLN A 109 -5.22 10.06 -3.68
N CYS A 110 -4.49 9.77 -4.75
CA CYS A 110 -4.84 10.26 -6.08
C CYS A 110 -6.01 9.47 -6.64
N PHE A 111 -7.12 10.15 -6.87
CA PHE A 111 -8.25 9.62 -7.59
C PHE A 111 -8.11 10.01 -9.07
N CYS A 112 -7.75 9.04 -9.90
CA CYS A 112 -7.45 9.26 -11.30
C CYS A 112 -8.73 9.39 -12.14
N GLN A 113 -8.67 10.23 -13.16
CA GLN A 113 -9.67 10.31 -14.20
C GLN A 113 -9.71 8.99 -14.97
N ARG A 114 -10.86 8.73 -15.60
CA ARG A 114 -11.05 7.54 -16.45
C ARG A 114 -9.95 7.49 -17.52
N GLY A 115 -9.40 6.31 -17.74
CA GLY A 115 -8.27 6.13 -18.65
C GLY A 115 -6.89 6.27 -18.00
N TYR A 116 -6.78 6.79 -16.77
CA TYR A 116 -5.50 6.93 -16.07
C TYR A 116 -5.46 6.11 -14.78
N PHE A 117 -4.29 5.59 -14.42
CA PHE A 117 -4.10 4.76 -13.24
C PHE A 117 -2.65 4.76 -12.75
N GLY A 118 -2.39 3.97 -11.71
CA GLY A 118 -1.08 3.86 -11.08
C GLY A 118 -0.75 5.02 -10.15
N LYS A 119 0.47 5.01 -9.60
CA LYS A 119 0.94 6.06 -8.70
C LYS A 119 0.87 7.41 -9.40
N ASN A 120 0.26 8.40 -8.76
CA ASN A 120 0.13 9.77 -9.26
C ASN A 120 -0.57 9.89 -10.63
N CYS A 121 -1.36 8.90 -11.04
CA CYS A 121 -2.06 8.87 -12.34
C CYS A 121 -1.10 8.97 -13.55
N LEU A 122 0.09 8.36 -13.44
CA LEU A 122 1.12 8.40 -14.48
C LEU A 122 0.92 7.39 -15.60
N GLN A 123 0.09 6.36 -15.40
CA GLN A 123 -0.11 5.31 -16.39
C GLN A 123 -1.41 5.56 -17.13
N GLU A 124 -1.35 5.41 -18.45
CA GLU A 124 -2.50 5.51 -19.33
C GLU A 124 -2.98 4.11 -19.74
N SER A 125 -4.28 3.91 -19.66
CA SER A 125 -4.93 2.71 -20.15
C SER A 125 -4.96 2.75 -21.66
N LYS A 126 -4.52 1.68 -22.32
CA LYS A 126 -4.71 1.50 -23.77
C LYS A 126 -6.15 1.11 -24.15
N SER A 127 -7.07 1.14 -23.18
CA SER A 127 -8.50 0.90 -23.38
C SER A 127 -9.23 2.23 -23.57
N PHE A 128 -10.52 2.15 -23.89
CA PHE A 128 -11.38 3.32 -24.03
C PHE A 128 -11.37 4.21 -22.77
N THR A 129 -11.28 5.51 -22.99
CA THR A 129 -11.30 6.54 -21.93
C THR A 129 -12.68 7.16 -21.75
N ASP A 130 -13.58 6.93 -22.71
CA ASP A 130 -14.97 7.37 -22.73
C ASP A 130 -15.92 6.24 -23.15
N ASP A 131 -17.19 6.29 -22.72
CA ASP A 131 -18.18 5.25 -23.07
C ASP A 131 -18.58 5.30 -24.56
N SER A 132 -18.42 6.44 -25.25
CA SER A 132 -18.66 6.57 -26.69
C SER A 132 -17.63 5.82 -27.54
N GLU A 133 -16.42 5.60 -27.01
CA GLU A 133 -15.38 4.79 -27.65
C GLU A 133 -15.64 3.29 -27.46
N PHE A 134 -16.55 2.92 -26.55
CA PHE A 134 -16.93 1.54 -26.34
C PHE A 134 -17.79 1.03 -27.49
N ILE A 135 -17.21 0.14 -28.31
CA ILE A 135 -17.91 -0.55 -29.39
C ILE A 135 -18.27 -1.96 -28.90
N PRO A 136 -19.54 -2.23 -28.51
CA PRO A 136 -19.91 -3.49 -27.85
C PRO A 136 -19.66 -4.72 -28.72
N SER A 137 -19.74 -4.58 -30.05
CA SER A 137 -19.54 -5.67 -31.00
C SER A 137 -18.11 -6.22 -31.03
N LEU A 138 -17.12 -5.50 -30.49
CA LEU A 138 -15.74 -5.96 -30.40
C LEU A 138 -15.46 -6.82 -29.15
N TYR A 139 -16.46 -7.02 -28.29
CA TYR A 139 -16.31 -7.68 -27.01
C TYR A 139 -17.27 -8.88 -26.91
N GLN A 140 -16.83 -9.91 -26.19
CA GLN A 140 -17.71 -10.97 -25.72
C GLN A 140 -18.57 -10.42 -24.57
N LEU A 141 -19.84 -10.83 -24.51
CA LEU A 141 -20.80 -10.42 -23.48
C LEU A 141 -21.25 -11.62 -22.67
N ARG A 142 -21.36 -11.44 -21.36
CA ARG A 142 -22.06 -12.35 -20.45
C ARG A 142 -22.94 -11.56 -19.52
N GLU A 143 -24.18 -11.99 -19.39
CA GLU A 143 -25.08 -11.50 -18.36
C GLU A 143 -24.91 -12.35 -17.09
N VAL A 144 -24.81 -11.69 -15.94
CA VAL A 144 -24.65 -12.35 -14.64
C VAL A 144 -25.65 -11.80 -13.62
N GLY A 145 -25.99 -12.62 -12.62
CA GLY A 145 -26.89 -12.23 -11.53
C GLY A 145 -28.36 -12.16 -11.92
N LYS A 146 -29.21 -11.86 -10.93
CA LYS A 146 -30.66 -11.68 -11.14
C LYS A 146 -30.97 -10.35 -11.84
N ASP A 147 -30.11 -9.36 -11.64
CA ASP A 147 -30.24 -8.01 -12.20
C ASP A 147 -29.75 -7.93 -13.66
N LYS A 148 -29.23 -9.04 -14.21
CA LYS A 148 -28.71 -9.18 -15.59
C LYS A 148 -27.58 -8.20 -15.89
N ASP A 149 -26.65 -8.05 -14.96
CA ASP A 149 -25.46 -7.22 -15.14
C ASP A 149 -24.65 -7.72 -16.34
N LYS A 150 -24.25 -6.78 -17.20
CA LYS A 150 -23.54 -7.07 -18.45
C LYS A 150 -22.04 -6.94 -18.25
N ILE A 151 -21.32 -8.04 -18.40
CA ILE A 151 -19.85 -8.09 -18.39
C ILE A 151 -19.36 -8.21 -19.83
N TYR A 152 -18.52 -7.26 -20.25
CA TYR A 152 -17.87 -7.26 -21.56
C TYR A 152 -16.38 -7.54 -21.42
N TRP A 153 -15.83 -8.47 -22.22
CA TRP A 153 -14.38 -8.74 -22.26
C TRP A 153 -13.91 -9.11 -23.67
N ARG A 154 -12.63 -8.85 -23.95
CA ARG A 154 -11.96 -9.31 -25.17
C ARG A 154 -10.49 -9.59 -24.87
N ILE A 155 -9.91 -10.55 -25.58
CA ILE A 155 -8.48 -10.83 -25.49
C ILE A 155 -7.78 -9.93 -26.51
N LEU A 156 -6.98 -8.98 -26.02
CA LEU A 156 -6.13 -8.17 -26.88
C LEU A 156 -4.93 -9.02 -27.29
N GLN A 157 -4.81 -9.35 -28.58
CA GLN A 157 -3.58 -9.95 -29.12
C GLN A 157 -2.50 -8.87 -29.15
N VAL A 158 -1.71 -8.79 -28.08
CA VAL A 158 -0.50 -7.97 -28.07
C VAL A 158 0.60 -8.85 -28.68
N LEU A 159 1.05 -8.52 -29.90
CA LEU A 159 2.30 -9.05 -30.44
C LEU A 159 3.43 -8.56 -29.54
N PHE A 160 3.82 -9.37 -28.56
CA PHE A 160 5.08 -9.19 -27.85
C PHE A 160 6.21 -9.46 -28.85
N TYR A 161 6.72 -8.41 -29.51
CA TYR A 161 8.06 -8.46 -30.07
C TYR A 161 9.03 -8.49 -28.90
N LEU A 162 9.40 -9.70 -28.47
CA LEU A 162 10.59 -9.90 -27.66
C LEU A 162 11.80 -9.63 -28.57
N ASN A 163 12.20 -8.37 -28.68
CA ASN A 163 13.55 -8.05 -29.12
C ASN A 163 14.49 -8.43 -27.99
N PHE A 164 15.00 -9.66 -28.03
CA PHE A 164 16.24 -9.99 -27.36
C PHE A 164 17.38 -9.37 -28.18
N SER A 165 17.95 -8.28 -27.67
CA SER A 165 19.29 -7.81 -28.02
C SER A 165 20.26 -8.23 -26.93
#